data_AF-A0A3D2SEX0-F1
#
_entry.id   AF-A0A3D2SEX0-F1
#
_cell.length_a   1.000
_cell.length_b   1.000
_cell.length_c   1.000
_cell.angle_alpha   90.00
_cell.angle_beta   90.00
_cell.angle_gamma   90.00
#
_symmetry.space_group_name_H-M   'P 1'
#
loop_
_entity.id
_entity.type
_entity.pdbx_description
1 polymer ?
#
loop_
_entity_poly.entity_id
_entity_poly.type
_entity_poly.pdbx_seq_one_letter_code
_entity_poly.pdbx_strand_id
1 'polypeptide(L)'
;MKNYLKISLLLTPFLFLFSCTPKEKMETGRFEPTWESLSQYEVPQWFRDAKFGIWAHWGPQCQPEAGDWYARNMYYQGHWQYRYHVEHYGHP
;
A
#
# COMPACT_ATOMS: atom_id res chain seq x y z
N MET A 1 0.22 62.08 -9.20
CA MET A 1 -1.01 61.55 -9.84
C MET A 1 -0.72 60.18 -10.41
N LYS A 2 -1.67 59.24 -10.30
CA LYS A 2 -1.64 57.79 -10.65
C LYS A 2 -1.12 56.91 -9.51
N ASN A 3 -1.91 56.64 -8.46
CA ASN A 3 -3.14 55.84 -8.35
C ASN A 3 -2.86 54.35 -8.07
N TYR A 4 -2.87 54.03 -6.78
CA TYR A 4 -3.57 52.93 -6.12
C TYR A 4 -4.11 51.79 -7.01
N LEU A 5 -3.41 50.65 -6.99
CA LEU A 5 -4.00 49.33 -7.19
C LEU A 5 -3.45 48.38 -6.11
N LYS A 6 -3.92 48.60 -4.87
CA LYS A 6 -3.73 47.72 -3.71
C LYS A 6 -5.12 47.33 -3.19
N ILE A 7 -5.85 46.53 -3.95
CA ILE A 7 -7.19 45.98 -3.64
C ILE A 7 -7.26 44.70 -4.49
N SER A 8 -7.49 43.47 -4.05
CA SER A 8 -7.99 42.88 -2.81
C SER A 8 -7.45 41.45 -2.78
N LEU A 9 -6.53 41.14 -1.85
CA LEU A 9 -6.11 39.76 -1.56
C LEU A 9 -6.77 39.37 -0.23
N LEU A 10 -8.09 39.23 -0.27
CA LEU A 10 -8.90 38.70 0.83
C LEU A 10 -9.89 37.70 0.22
N LEU A 11 -10.11 36.61 0.95
CA LEU A 11 -10.99 35.45 0.67
C LEU A 11 -10.25 34.35 -0.11
N THR A 12 -9.89 33.21 0.45
CA THR A 12 -10.38 32.46 1.61
C THR A 12 -9.21 31.54 2.02
N PRO A 13 -8.85 31.40 3.31
CA PRO A 13 -8.03 30.25 3.67
C PRO A 13 -8.89 29.04 3.30
N PHE A 14 -8.37 28.21 2.40
CA PHE A 14 -8.90 26.89 2.14
C PHE A 14 -8.89 26.21 3.52
N LEU A 15 -10.04 26.26 4.18
CA LEU A 15 -10.31 25.55 5.40
C LEU A 15 -10.23 24.09 4.95
N PHE A 16 -9.01 23.54 4.97
CA PHE A 16 -8.80 22.11 5.04
C PHE A 16 -9.48 21.73 6.35
N LEU A 17 -10.80 21.50 6.25
CA LEU A 17 -11.55 20.72 7.19
C LEU A 17 -10.74 19.43 7.25
N PHE A 18 -9.93 19.32 8.31
CA PHE A 18 -9.55 18.05 8.87
C PHE A 18 -10.88 17.34 9.08
N SER A 19 -11.31 16.60 8.06
CA SER A 19 -12.30 15.56 8.26
C SER A 19 -11.60 14.60 9.19
N CYS A 20 -11.87 14.76 10.48
CA CYS A 20 -11.57 13.75 11.48
C CYS A 20 -12.44 12.58 11.06
N THR A 21 -11.92 11.73 10.18
CA THR A 21 -12.54 10.46 9.85
C THR A 21 -12.81 9.78 11.18
N PRO A 22 -14.07 9.42 11.48
CA PRO A 22 -14.39 8.68 12.68
C PRO A 22 -13.43 7.51 12.79
N LYS A 23 -12.76 7.36 13.93
CA LYS A 23 -11.88 6.23 14.17
C LYS A 23 -12.72 4.98 14.00
N GLU A 24 -12.41 4.19 12.97
CA GLU A 24 -13.13 2.97 12.66
C GLU A 24 -13.18 2.11 13.92
N LYS A 25 -14.38 1.77 14.35
CA LYS A 25 -14.58 1.05 15.61
C LYS A 25 -14.01 -0.35 15.41
N MET A 26 -13.06 -0.73 16.27
CA MET A 26 -12.55 -2.10 16.30
C MET A 26 -13.73 -3.06 16.57
N GLU A 27 -13.84 -4.09 15.75
CA GLU A 27 -14.83 -5.14 15.95
C GLU A 27 -14.60 -5.83 17.30
N THR A 28 -15.68 -6.02 18.06
CA THR A 28 -15.61 -6.66 19.37
C THR A 28 -15.64 -8.17 19.17
N GLY A 29 -14.60 -8.86 19.63
CA GLY A 29 -14.47 -10.30 19.50
C GLY A 29 -13.82 -10.94 20.73
N ARG A 30 -13.43 -12.21 20.60
CA ARG A 30 -12.74 -12.97 21.66
C ARG A 30 -11.37 -12.37 22.05
N PHE A 31 -10.73 -11.66 21.12
CA PHE A 31 -9.37 -11.15 21.28
C PHE A 31 -9.35 -9.64 21.52
N GLU A 32 -8.56 -9.22 22.49
CA GLU A 32 -8.14 -7.84 22.70
C GLU A 32 -6.83 -7.58 21.93
N PRO A 33 -6.51 -6.32 21.57
CA PRO A 33 -5.29 -5.98 20.85
C PRO A 33 -4.05 -5.97 21.76
N THR A 34 -3.87 -7.02 22.57
CA THR A 34 -2.74 -7.23 23.47
C THR A 34 -2.10 -8.59 23.22
N TRP A 35 -0.80 -8.70 23.50
CA TRP A 35 -0.06 -9.95 23.29
C TRP A 35 -0.60 -11.09 24.17
N GLU A 36 -0.98 -10.77 25.40
CA GLU A 36 -1.55 -11.72 26.35
C GLU A 36 -2.86 -12.32 25.84
N SER A 37 -3.71 -11.50 25.19
CA SER A 37 -4.94 -12.00 24.58
C SER A 37 -4.67 -12.85 23.34
N LEU A 38 -3.81 -12.36 22.42
CA LEU A 38 -3.50 -13.06 21.16
C LEU A 38 -2.79 -14.41 21.39
N SER A 39 -2.04 -14.54 22.48
CA SER A 39 -1.38 -15.81 22.86
C SER A 39 -2.34 -16.96 23.15
N GLN A 40 -3.64 -16.67 23.33
CA GLN A 40 -4.69 -17.67 23.55
C GLN A 40 -5.20 -18.31 22.24
N TYR A 41 -4.69 -17.89 21.08
CA TYR A 41 -5.08 -18.47 19.79
C TYR A 41 -4.60 -19.93 19.66
N GLU A 42 -5.52 -20.80 19.26
CA GLU A 42 -5.21 -22.18 18.91
C GLU A 42 -5.44 -22.40 17.42
N VAL A 43 -4.44 -22.96 16.74
CA VAL A 43 -4.55 -23.34 15.33
C VAL A 43 -5.66 -24.40 15.17
N PRO A 44 -6.69 -24.15 14.35
CA PRO A 44 -7.84 -25.04 14.23
C PRO A 44 -7.46 -26.41 13.67
N GLN A 45 -8.17 -27.44 14.10
CA GLN A 45 -7.84 -28.83 13.79
C GLN A 45 -7.78 -29.10 12.28
N TRP A 46 -8.73 -28.56 11.50
CA TRP A 46 -8.74 -28.73 10.04
C TRP A 46 -7.46 -28.21 9.37
N PHE A 47 -6.90 -27.10 9.86
CA PHE A 47 -5.67 -26.52 9.28
C PHE A 47 -4.46 -27.37 9.65
N ARG A 48 -4.44 -27.91 10.87
CA ARG A 48 -3.42 -28.89 11.27
C ARG A 48 -3.50 -30.14 10.41
N ASP A 49 -4.69 -30.60 10.04
CA ASP A 49 -4.91 -31.83 9.27
C ASP A 49 -4.72 -31.66 7.77
N ALA A 50 -4.78 -30.44 7.23
CA ALA A 50 -4.69 -30.20 5.79
C ALA A 50 -3.37 -30.70 5.17
N LYS A 51 -2.23 -30.54 5.87
CA LYS A 51 -0.83 -30.94 5.51
C LYS A 51 -0.26 -30.40 4.19
N PHE A 52 -1.07 -30.13 3.18
CA PHE A 52 -0.68 -29.67 1.87
C PHE A 52 -1.58 -28.51 1.46
N GLY A 53 -0.95 -27.43 0.98
CA GLY A 53 -1.64 -26.23 0.51
C GLY A 53 -1.00 -25.75 -0.78
N ILE A 54 -1.82 -25.18 -1.65
CA ILE A 54 -1.38 -24.51 -2.87
C ILE A 54 -1.61 -23.02 -2.67
N TRP A 55 -0.59 -22.22 -2.96
CA TRP A 55 -0.67 -20.76 -2.98
C TRP A 55 -0.14 -20.25 -4.31
N ALA A 56 -0.72 -19.16 -4.81
CA ALA A 56 -0.33 -18.52 -6.05
C ALA A 56 -0.08 -17.04 -5.80
N HIS A 57 1.09 -16.58 -6.23
CA HIS A 57 1.44 -15.17 -6.27
C HIS A 57 1.04 -14.62 -7.64
N TRP A 58 -0.07 -13.89 -7.70
CA TRP A 58 -0.61 -13.39 -8.97
C TRP A 58 -1.07 -11.93 -8.86
N GLY A 59 -0.65 -11.10 -9.81
CA GLY A 59 -0.96 -9.69 -9.88
C GLY A 59 -0.24 -9.01 -11.05
N PRO A 60 -0.28 -7.66 -11.13
CA PRO A 60 0.36 -6.92 -12.22
C PRO A 60 1.86 -7.22 -12.41
N GLN A 61 2.55 -7.57 -11.33
CA GLN A 61 3.96 -7.98 -11.33
C GLN A 61 4.25 -9.22 -12.20
N CYS A 62 3.25 -10.05 -12.48
CA CYS A 62 3.41 -11.27 -13.27
C CYS A 62 3.44 -10.98 -14.77
N GLN A 63 2.92 -9.84 -15.22
CA GLN A 63 2.83 -9.50 -16.65
C GLN A 63 4.19 -9.53 -17.36
N PRO A 64 5.29 -9.01 -16.76
CA PRO A 64 6.59 -9.01 -17.41
C PRO A 64 7.27 -10.38 -17.41
N GLU A 65 6.72 -11.36 -16.68
CA GLU A 65 7.26 -12.72 -16.52
C GLU A 65 8.73 -12.76 -16.04
N ALA A 66 9.16 -11.67 -15.40
CA ALA A 66 10.53 -11.43 -15.00
C ALA A 66 10.69 -11.38 -13.47
N GLY A 67 10.03 -12.29 -12.75
CA GLY A 67 10.21 -12.53 -11.30
C GLY A 67 9.41 -11.62 -10.35
N ASP A 68 9.17 -12.10 -9.13
CA ASP A 68 8.24 -11.50 -8.15
C ASP A 68 8.60 -10.07 -7.71
N TRP A 69 9.87 -9.69 -7.82
CA TRP A 69 10.36 -8.38 -7.37
C TRP A 69 10.48 -7.37 -8.52
N TYR A 70 9.86 -7.67 -9.67
CA TYR A 70 10.00 -6.85 -10.88
C TYR A 70 9.67 -5.38 -10.66
N ALA A 71 8.52 -5.08 -10.05
CA ALA A 71 8.06 -3.70 -9.83
C ALA A 71 9.04 -2.86 -9.00
N ARG A 72 9.82 -3.50 -8.11
CA ARG A 72 10.89 -2.84 -7.37
C ARG A 72 12.15 -2.72 -8.23
N ASN A 73 12.60 -3.84 -8.76
CA ASN A 73 13.92 -3.97 -9.36
C ASN A 73 14.00 -3.39 -10.77
N MET A 74 12.87 -3.14 -11.43
CA MET A 74 12.83 -2.38 -12.67
C MET A 74 13.32 -0.94 -12.48
N TYR A 75 13.36 -0.40 -11.26
CA TYR A 75 13.93 0.93 -10.98
C TYR A 75 15.40 0.88 -10.51
N TYR A 76 15.98 -0.30 -10.32
CA TYR A 76 17.38 -0.44 -9.88
C TYR A 76 18.30 -0.54 -11.10
N GLN A 77 18.86 0.60 -11.53
CA GLN A 77 19.77 0.65 -12.67
C GLN A 77 20.92 -0.34 -12.52
N GLY A 78 21.21 -1.09 -13.59
CA GLY A 78 22.21 -2.16 -13.60
C GLY A 78 21.69 -3.52 -13.08
N HIS A 79 20.50 -3.60 -12.50
CA HIS A 79 19.85 -4.87 -12.21
C HIS A 79 19.35 -5.54 -13.50
N TRP A 80 19.25 -6.87 -13.52
CA TRP A 80 18.80 -7.59 -14.71
C TRP A 80 17.34 -7.27 -15.09
N GLN A 81 16.46 -7.09 -14.10
CA GLN A 81 15.07 -6.66 -14.32
C GLN A 81 14.97 -5.22 -14.87
N TYR A 82 15.86 -4.30 -14.47
CA TYR A 82 15.95 -2.97 -15.10
C TYR A 82 16.31 -3.09 -16.58
N ARG A 83 17.36 -3.87 -16.91
CA ARG A 83 17.76 -4.09 -18.31
C ARG A 83 16.64 -4.69 -19.14
N TYR A 84 15.97 -5.72 -18.61
CA TYR A 84 14.80 -6.33 -19.23
C TYR A 84 13.69 -5.31 -19.48
N HIS A 85 13.37 -4.47 -18.50
CA HIS A 85 12.34 -3.45 -18.62
C HIS A 85 12.68 -2.45 -19.72
N VAL A 86 13.92 -1.96 -19.76
CA VAL A 86 14.40 -1.03 -20.79
C VAL A 86 14.33 -1.63 -22.19
N GLU A 87 14.71 -2.90 -22.35
CA GLU A 87 14.69 -3.60 -23.64
C GLU A 87 13.25 -3.84 -24.16
N HIS A 88 12.28 -4.11 -23.28
CA HIS A 88 10.92 -4.51 -23.68
C HIS A 88 9.91 -3.36 -23.66
N TYR A 89 10.06 -2.41 -22.74
CA TYR A 89 9.05 -1.37 -22.46
C TYR A 89 9.62 0.06 -22.51
N GLY A 90 10.94 0.22 -22.37
CA GLY A 90 11.62 1.53 -22.34
C GLY A 90 12.05 1.96 -20.94
N HIS A 91 12.50 3.21 -20.78
CA HIS A 91 12.94 3.67 -19.47
C HIS A 91 11.74 3.74 -18.50
N PRO A 92 11.81 3.12 -17.32
CA PRO A 92 10.75 3.12 -16.32
C PRO A 92 10.56 4.48 -15.64
#